data_AF-A0A7X7KYG0-F1
#
_entry.id   AF-A0A7X7KYG0-F1
#
_cell.length_a   1.000
_cell.length_b   1.000
_cell.length_c   1.000
_cell.angle_alpha   90.00
_cell.angle_beta   90.00
_cell.angle_gamma   90.00
#
_symmetry.space_group_name_H-M   'P 1'
#
loop_
_entity.id
_entity.type
_entity.pdbx_description
1 polymer ?
#
loop_
_entity_poly.entity_id
_entity_poly.type
_entity_poly.pdbx_seq_one_letter_code
_entity_poly.pdbx_strand_id
1 'polypeptide(L)'
;MAGEIQGADVRPGRDGVGALRVLGIDTSLRGTGLGIVEEAGGGRVRGLAYDVLRNPPGRPLSGCLVHIQDELKRVLADYHPDVVAIEGVYIARFAKTALILGHARGVV
;
A
#
# COMPACT_ATOMS: atom_id res chain seq x y z
N MET A 1 13.60 -1.04 -10.85
CA MET A 1 14.27 -0.84 -9.56
C MET A 1 13.16 -0.59 -8.57
N ALA A 2 13.01 -1.44 -7.57
CA ALA A 2 12.05 -1.23 -6.48
C ALA A 2 12.43 0.09 -5.78
N GLY A 3 11.44 0.93 -5.52
CA GLY A 3 11.65 2.13 -4.70
C GLY A 3 11.98 1.69 -3.28
N GLU A 4 12.90 2.39 -2.65
CA GLU A 4 13.13 2.23 -1.22
C GLU A 4 11.99 2.96 -0.50
N ILE A 5 11.17 2.22 0.25
CA ILE A 5 10.01 2.78 0.96
C ILE A 5 10.55 3.87 1.91
N GLN A 6 10.05 5.10 1.78
CA GLN A 6 10.52 6.22 2.59
C GLN A 6 9.87 6.16 3.97
N GLY A 7 10.65 6.01 5.03
CA GLY A 7 10.11 5.86 6.39
C GLY A 7 11.11 5.99 7.52
N ALA A 8 10.59 6.15 8.73
CA ALA A 8 11.36 6.21 9.98
C ALA A 8 11.72 4.80 10.49
N ASP A 9 12.78 4.71 11.31
CA ASP A 9 13.22 3.48 12.00
C ASP A 9 12.05 2.79 12.73
N VAL A 10 11.62 1.62 12.21
CA VAL A 10 10.49 0.84 12.72
C VAL A 10 10.91 0.15 14.01
N ARG A 11 10.60 0.77 15.15
CA ARG A 11 10.82 0.13 16.46
C ARG A 11 9.60 -0.70 16.86
N PRO A 12 9.79 -1.87 17.50
CA PRO A 12 8.68 -2.58 18.11
C PRO A 12 8.03 -1.71 19.19
N GLY A 13 6.71 -1.77 19.29
CA GLY A 13 5.95 -1.06 20.32
C GLY A 13 6.50 -1.38 21.71
N ARG A 14 6.88 -0.33 22.45
CA ARG A 14 7.11 -0.44 23.89
C ARG A 14 5.74 -0.79 24.50
N ASP A 15 5.69 -1.73 25.44
CA ASP A 15 4.54 -1.95 26.35
C ASP A 15 3.55 -3.08 25.96
N GLY A 16 4.01 -4.23 25.45
CA GLY A 16 3.30 -5.53 25.57
C GLY A 16 1.98 -5.73 24.79
N VAL A 17 1.36 -4.65 24.34
CA VAL A 17 0.34 -4.59 23.29
C VAL A 17 0.94 -3.66 22.24
N GLY A 18 1.29 -4.19 21.07
CA GLY A 18 1.87 -3.38 20.00
C GLY A 18 0.97 -2.19 19.66
N ALA A 19 1.57 -1.02 19.43
CA ALA A 19 0.82 0.13 18.95
C ALA A 19 0.17 -0.21 17.59
N LEU A 20 -1.15 0.05 17.45
CA LEU A 20 -1.92 -0.33 16.26
C LEU A 20 -1.31 0.29 14.99
N ARG A 21 -0.95 -0.55 14.02
CA ARG A 21 -0.43 -0.16 12.71
C ARG A 21 -1.46 -0.36 11.62
N VAL A 22 -1.64 0.66 10.78
CA VAL A 22 -2.56 0.64 9.65
C VAL A 22 -1.79 0.94 8.37
N LEU A 23 -1.90 0.04 7.39
CA LEU A 23 -1.47 0.25 6.01
C LEU A 23 -2.64 0.75 5.17
N GLY A 24 -2.56 1.97 4.64
CA GLY A 24 -3.46 2.51 3.64
C GLY A 24 -2.96 2.25 2.22
N ILE A 25 -3.87 1.86 1.32
CA ILE A 25 -3.59 1.54 -0.09
C ILE A 25 -4.56 2.29 -1.01
N ASP A 26 -4.03 3.19 -1.83
CA ASP A 26 -4.71 3.77 -3.01
C ASP A 26 -4.28 2.95 -4.22
N THR A 27 -5.24 2.25 -4.83
CA THR A 27 -4.93 1.26 -5.85
C THR A 27 -5.02 1.84 -7.25
N SER A 28 -3.93 1.73 -8.01
CA SER A 28 -3.95 1.97 -9.46
C SER A 28 -2.90 1.12 -10.18
N LEU A 29 -3.14 0.81 -11.46
CA LEU A 29 -2.21 -0.02 -12.21
C LEU A 29 -0.83 0.62 -12.39
N ARG A 30 -0.77 1.95 -12.56
CA ARG A 30 0.47 2.67 -12.91
C ARG A 30 1.19 3.28 -11.71
N GLY A 31 0.46 3.56 -10.64
CA GLY A 31 0.98 4.11 -9.39
C GLY A 31 0.06 3.70 -8.24
N THR A 32 0.37 2.60 -7.57
CA THR A 32 -0.35 2.23 -6.32
C THR A 32 0.31 2.98 -5.17
N GLY A 33 -0.44 3.83 -4.48
CA GLY A 33 0.02 4.58 -3.32
C GLY A 33 -0.07 3.74 -2.05
N LEU A 34 0.94 3.81 -1.20
CA LEU A 34 1.03 3.13 0.08
C LEU A 34 1.38 4.12 1.19
N GLY A 35 0.77 3.96 2.36
CA GLY A 35 1.10 4.73 3.55
C GLY A 35 0.88 3.93 4.81
N ILE A 36 1.80 4.01 5.76
CA ILE A 36 1.74 3.27 7.03
C ILE A 36 1.73 4.27 8.16
N VAL A 37 0.76 4.11 9.04
CA VAL A 37 0.60 4.92 10.25
C VAL A 37 0.49 4.05 11.48
N GLU A 38 0.84 4.60 12.64
CA GLU A 38 0.79 3.94 13.93
C GLU A 38 0.11 4.83 14.96
N GLU A 39 -0.70 4.24 15.85
CA GLU A 39 -1.25 4.94 16.99
C GLU A 39 -0.13 5.34 17.97
N ALA A 40 0.01 6.64 18.24
CA ALA A 40 1.02 7.19 19.15
C ALA A 40 0.45 7.50 20.55
N GLY A 41 -0.73 6.97 20.88
CA GLY A 41 -1.45 7.18 22.13
C GLY A 41 -2.15 8.53 22.25
N GLY A 42 -3.24 8.55 23.01
CA GLY A 42 -4.04 9.77 23.25
C GLY A 42 -4.64 10.35 21.97
N GLY A 43 -5.06 9.49 21.04
CA GLY A 43 -5.66 9.88 19.75
C GLY A 43 -4.68 10.45 18.73
N ARG A 44 -3.36 10.42 19.00
CA ARG A 44 -2.33 10.87 18.06
C ARG A 44 -1.96 9.76 17.08
N VAL A 45 -1.64 10.17 15.86
CA VAL A 45 -1.21 9.27 14.78
C VAL A 45 0.19 9.66 14.35
N ARG A 46 1.07 8.67 14.15
CA ARG A 46 2.43 8.84 13.65
C ARG A 46 2.56 8.19 12.28
N GLY A 47 3.08 8.91 11.29
CA GLY A 47 3.49 8.33 10.02
C GLY A 47 4.76 7.50 10.19
N LEU A 48 4.74 6.25 9.73
CA LEU A 48 5.91 5.37 9.74
C LEU A 48 6.60 5.35 8.38
N ALA A 49 5.83 5.18 7.30
CA ALA A 49 6.38 5.00 5.96
C ALA A 49 5.36 5.36 4.87
N TYR A 50 5.84 5.68 3.67
CA TYR A 50 5.01 5.86 2.48
C TYR A 50 5.81 5.59 1.20
N ASP A 51 5.12 5.17 0.14
CA ASP A 51 5.69 5.07 -1.20
C ASP A 51 4.61 5.03 -2.28
N VAL A 52 5.02 5.09 -3.54
CA VAL A 52 4.20 4.84 -4.72
C VAL A 52 4.85 3.78 -5.59
N LEU A 53 4.19 2.63 -5.72
CA LEU A 53 4.60 1.54 -6.59
C LEU A 53 4.37 1.92 -8.05
N ARG A 54 5.45 2.34 -8.73
CA ARG A 54 5.38 2.85 -10.11
C ARG A 54 5.61 1.75 -11.14
N ASN A 55 4.63 1.54 -12.00
CA ASN A 55 4.75 0.65 -13.17
C ASN A 55 4.99 1.48 -14.44
N PRO A 56 6.08 1.26 -15.19
CA PRO A 56 6.36 2.06 -16.39
C PRO A 56 5.31 1.79 -17.50
N PRO A 57 5.04 2.77 -18.39
CA PRO A 57 3.97 2.66 -19.39
C PRO A 57 4.07 1.44 -20.31
N GLY A 58 5.28 1.00 -20.65
CA GLY A 58 5.53 -0.14 -21.52
C GLY A 58 5.42 -1.52 -20.85
N ARG A 59 5.27 -1.58 -19.51
CA ARG A 59 5.11 -2.86 -18.82
C ARG A 59 3.69 -3.41 -19.09
N PRO A 60 3.57 -4.69 -19.51
CA PRO A 60 2.27 -5.31 -19.77
C PRO A 60 1.42 -5.38 -18.50
N LEU A 61 0.10 -5.47 -18.66
CA LEU A 61 -0.86 -5.57 -17.54
C LEU A 61 -0.42 -6.62 -16.52
N SER A 62 -0.20 -7.87 -16.96
CA SER A 62 0.24 -8.97 -16.10
C SER A 62 1.52 -8.65 -15.32
N GLY A 63 2.52 -8.06 -15.98
CA GLY A 63 3.78 -7.67 -15.33
C GLY A 63 3.60 -6.54 -14.31
N CYS A 64 2.59 -5.68 -14.48
CA CYS A 64 2.24 -4.65 -13.49
C CYS A 64 1.56 -5.28 -12.28
N LEU A 65 0.65 -6.24 -12.50
CA LEU A 65 -0.05 -6.97 -11.45
C LEU A 65 0.93 -7.76 -10.59
N VAL A 66 1.87 -8.49 -11.20
CA VAL A 66 2.94 -9.22 -10.47
C VAL A 66 3.78 -8.26 -9.63
N HIS A 67 4.17 -7.11 -10.20
CA HIS A 67 4.96 -6.13 -9.46
C HIS A 67 4.20 -5.55 -8.24
N ILE A 68 2.91 -5.24 -8.39
CA ILE A 68 2.08 -4.78 -7.27
C ILE A 68 2.03 -5.86 -6.18
N GLN A 69 1.83 -7.13 -6.56
CA GLN A 69 1.80 -8.24 -5.61
C GLN A 69 3.12 -8.38 -4.83
N ASP A 70 4.24 -8.37 -5.55
CA ASP A 70 5.55 -8.62 -4.97
C ASP A 70 5.95 -7.50 -3.99
N GLU A 71 5.68 -6.25 -4.34
CA GLU A 71 5.97 -5.12 -3.46
C GLU A 71 5.02 -5.06 -2.26
N LEU A 72 3.73 -5.40 -2.42
CA LEU A 72 2.82 -5.50 -1.27
C LEU A 72 3.26 -6.60 -0.30
N LYS A 73 3.69 -7.76 -0.80
CA LYS A 73 4.24 -8.83 0.05
C LYS A 73 5.45 -8.36 0.85
N ARG A 74 6.34 -7.57 0.25
CA ARG A 74 7.49 -6.97 0.95
C ARG A 74 7.03 -6.02 2.04
N VAL A 75 6.14 -5.08 1.73
CA VAL A 75 5.62 -4.12 2.70
C VAL A 75 4.92 -4.80 3.88
N LEU A 76 4.13 -5.83 3.62
CA LEU A 76 3.48 -6.61 4.68
C LEU A 76 4.50 -7.34 5.57
N ALA A 77 5.57 -7.89 4.98
CA ALA A 77 6.64 -8.56 5.71
C ALA A 77 7.53 -7.60 6.52
N ASP A 78 7.79 -6.40 5.98
CA ASP A 78 8.69 -5.44 6.60
C ASP A 78 8.03 -4.69 7.77
N TYR A 79 6.74 -4.36 7.64
CA TYR A 79 6.06 -3.47 8.60
C TYR A 79 5.05 -4.17 9.51
N HIS A 80 4.59 -5.37 9.15
CA HIS A 80 3.59 -6.13 9.89
C HIS A 80 2.39 -5.28 10.35
N PRO A 81 1.64 -4.66 9.42
CA PRO A 81 0.46 -3.88 9.80
C PRO A 81 -0.63 -4.79 10.39
N ASP A 82 -1.34 -4.30 11.40
CA ASP A 82 -2.48 -5.00 12.00
C ASP A 82 -3.74 -4.89 11.13
N VAL A 83 -3.87 -3.78 10.41
CA VAL A 83 -5.02 -3.47 9.56
C VAL A 83 -4.55 -2.95 8.21
N VAL A 84 -5.25 -3.38 7.14
CA VAL A 84 -5.09 -2.83 5.80
C VAL A 84 -6.38 -2.12 5.39
N ALA A 85 -6.27 -0.84 5.06
CA ALA A 85 -7.35 -0.01 4.54
C ALA A 85 -7.15 0.19 3.03
N ILE A 86 -8.09 -0.27 2.23
CA ILE A 86 -8.05 -0.15 0.77
C ILE A 86 -9.05 0.93 0.35
N GLU A 87 -8.63 1.90 -0.45
CA GLU A 87 -9.51 2.96 -0.96
C GLU A 87 -10.74 2.37 -1.67
N GLY A 88 -11.89 3.03 -1.63
CA GLY A 88 -13.08 2.63 -2.39
C GLY A 88 -12.93 2.83 -3.91
N VAL A 89 -13.79 2.19 -4.71
CA VAL A 89 -13.85 2.46 -6.16
C VAL A 89 -14.81 3.62 -6.41
N TYR A 90 -14.32 4.69 -7.06
CA TYR A 90 -15.21 5.73 -7.60
C TYR A 90 -15.82 5.28 -8.94
N ILE A 91 -17.02 5.78 -9.27
CA ILE A 91 -17.74 5.46 -10.51
C ILE A 91 -16.84 5.75 -11.71
N ALA A 92 -16.34 4.68 -12.33
CA ALA A 92 -15.53 4.77 -13.52
C ALA A 92 -16.42 5.08 -14.72
N ARG A 93 -16.29 6.29 -15.25
CA ARG A 93 -16.99 6.75 -16.48
C ARG A 93 -16.67 5.91 -17.72
N PHE A 94 -15.59 5.11 -17.68
CA PHE A 94 -15.13 4.28 -18.78
C PHE A 94 -14.91 2.82 -18.35
N ALA A 95 -15.62 1.89 -19.01
CA ALA A 95 -15.59 0.45 -18.66
C ALA A 95 -14.19 -0.17 -18.73
N LYS A 96 -13.36 0.22 -19.70
CA LYS A 96 -11.98 -0.29 -19.83
C LYS A 96 -11.11 0.10 -18.63
N THR A 97 -11.21 1.34 -18.18
CA THR A 97 -10.47 1.83 -17.01
C THR A 97 -10.96 1.16 -15.73
N ALA A 98 -12.29 0.97 -15.60
CA ALA A 98 -12.90 0.23 -14.50
C ALA A 98 -12.36 -1.20 -14.38
N LEU A 99 -12.30 -1.91 -15.52
CA LEU A 99 -11.81 -3.29 -15.57
C LEU A 99 -10.32 -3.37 -15.19
N ILE A 100 -9.49 -2.46 -15.71
CA ILE A 100 -8.06 -2.39 -15.36
C ILE A 100 -7.86 -2.10 -13.87
N LEU A 101 -8.63 -1.16 -13.31
CA LEU A 101 -8.61 -0.88 -11.88
C LEU A 101 -9.05 -2.09 -11.06
N GLY A 102 -10.10 -2.79 -11.50
CA GLY A 102 -10.56 -4.04 -10.89
C GLY A 102 -9.47 -5.11 -10.84
N HIS A 103 -8.69 -5.28 -11.91
CA HIS A 103 -7.55 -6.18 -11.91
C HIS A 103 -6.47 -5.77 -10.89
N ALA A 104 -6.11 -4.49 -10.84
CA ALA A 104 -5.11 -4.00 -9.88
C ALA A 104 -5.57 -4.22 -8.44
N ARG A 105 -6.85 -3.95 -8.14
CA ARG A 105 -7.45 -4.21 -6.82
C ARG A 105 -7.54 -5.68 -6.46
N GLY A 106 -7.80 -6.56 -7.44
CA GLY A 106 -7.87 -8.00 -7.18
C GLY A 106 -6.52 -8.63 -6.80
N VAL A 107 -5.42 -7.90 -6.97
CA VAL A 107 -4.08 -8.32 -6.54
C VAL A 107 -3.79 -7.95 -5.08
N VAL A 108 -4.40 -6.85 -4.62
CA VAL A 108 -4.29 -6.35 -3.24
C VAL A 108 -5.10 -7.23 -2.31
#